data_AF-W1XFP9-F1
#
_entry.id   AF-W1XFP9-F1
#
_cell.length_a   1.000
_cell.length_b   1.000
_cell.length_c   1.000
_cell.angle_alpha   90.00
_cell.angle_beta   90.00
_cell.angle_gamma   90.00
#
_symmetry.space_group_name_H-M   'P 1'
#
loop_
_entity.id
_entity.type
_entity.pdbx_description
1 polymer ?
#
loop_
_entity_poly.entity_id
_entity_poly.type
_entity_poly.pdbx_seq_one_letter_code
_entity_poly.pdbx_strand_id
1 'polypeptide(L)' 'TLNLALQTDDLVNHACAYRALAEVRLAKGDIKMAKSDSQKALACFEKAGDTVGAAGLKDLMTQINSQDRSL' A
#
# COMPACT_ATOMS: atom_id res chain seq x y z
N THR A 1 5.47 12.92 -6.70
CA THR A 1 5.96 11.53 -6.66
C THR A 1 4.87 10.53 -7.00
N LEU A 2 3.75 10.41 -6.27
CA LEU A 2 2.64 9.50 -6.67
C LEU A 2 2.10 9.79 -8.08
N ASN A 3 1.71 11.05 -8.35
CA ASN A 3 1.14 11.41 -9.66
C ASN A 3 2.09 11.15 -10.83
N LEU A 4 3.40 11.19 -10.60
CA LEU A 4 4.39 10.89 -11.63
C LEU A 4 4.54 9.38 -11.82
N ALA A 5 4.56 8.62 -10.72
CA ALA A 5 4.59 7.15 -10.79
C ALA A 5 3.40 6.64 -11.61
N LEU A 6 2.19 7.13 -11.31
CA LEU A 6 0.93 6.73 -11.95
C LEU A 6 0.81 7.06 -13.45
N GLN A 7 1.76 7.80 -14.02
CA GLN A 7 1.81 8.10 -15.45
C GLN A 7 2.60 7.07 -16.26
N THR A 8 3.21 6.09 -15.60
CA THR A 8 4.00 5.03 -16.23
C THR A 8 3.17 3.74 -16.31
N ASP A 9 3.56 2.80 -17.17
CA ASP A 9 3.01 1.43 -17.12
C ASP A 9 3.74 0.54 -16.10
N ASP A 10 4.56 1.13 -15.22
CA ASP A 10 5.31 0.42 -14.19
C ASP A 10 4.42 0.20 -12.95
N LEU A 11 3.75 -0.96 -12.98
CA LEU A 11 2.89 -1.41 -11.89
C LEU A 11 3.66 -1.60 -10.57
N VAL A 12 4.96 -1.92 -10.60
CA VAL A 12 5.78 -2.05 -9.39
C VAL A 12 6.03 -0.68 -8.78
N ASN A 13 6.30 0.33 -9.61
CA ASN A 13 6.43 1.72 -9.16
C ASN A 13 5.11 2.26 -8.59
N HIS A 14 3.97 1.95 -9.22
CA HIS A 14 2.64 2.29 -8.68
C HIS A 14 2.41 1.67 -7.30
N ALA A 15 2.75 0.38 -7.16
CA ALA A 15 2.60 -0.35 -5.91
C ALA A 15 3.46 0.27 -4.80
N CYS A 16 4.72 0.59 -5.10
CA CYS A 16 5.62 1.25 -4.16
C CYS A 16 5.09 2.62 -3.72
N ALA A 17 4.57 3.42 -4.65
CA ALA A 17 4.01 4.74 -4.34
C ALA A 17 2.77 4.67 -3.43
N TYR A 18 1.87 3.71 -3.69
CA TYR A 18 0.72 3.47 -2.81
C TYR A 18 1.14 2.92 -1.44
N ARG A 19 2.11 2.00 -1.37
CA ARG A 19 2.65 1.49 -0.09
C ARG A 19 3.19 2.63 0.77
N ALA A 20 3.99 3.52 0.19
CA ALA A 20 4.54 4.67 0.91
C ALA A 20 3.45 5.59 1.47
N LEU A 21 2.36 5.80 0.73
CA LEU A 21 1.22 6.58 1.24
C LEU A 21 0.47 5.87 2.36
N ALA A 22 0.29 4.55 2.26
CA ALA A 22 -0.31 3.74 3.32
C ALA A 22 0.50 3.85 4.62
N GLU A 23 1.83 3.73 4.55
CA GLU A 23 2.74 3.87 5.70
C GLU A 23 2.66 5.27 6.33
N VAL A 24 2.67 6.33 5.51
CA VAL A 24 2.54 7.71 6.01
C VAL A 24 1.18 7.96 6.67
N ARG A 25 0.09 7.44 6.09
CA ARG A 25 -1.26 7.57 6.65
C ARG A 25 -1.41 6.78 7.95
N LEU A 26 -0.84 5.59 8.00
CA LEU A 26 -0.78 4.77 9.22
C LEU A 26 -0.05 5.51 10.34
N ALA A 27 1.13 6.07 10.06
CA ALA A 27 1.89 6.86 11.01
C ALA A 27 1.14 8.12 11.51
N LYS A 28 0.22 8.65 10.71
CA LYS A 28 -0.67 9.77 11.08
C LYS A 28 -1.97 9.33 11.78
N GLY A 29 -2.19 8.03 11.96
CA GLY A 29 -3.42 7.48 12.53
C GLY A 29 -4.63 7.50 11.57
N ASP A 30 -4.43 7.83 10.30
CA ASP A 30 -5.49 7.77 9.28
C ASP A 30 -5.64 6.33 8.75
N ILE A 31 -6.16 5.47 9.62
CA ILE A 31 -6.29 4.02 9.38
C ILE A 31 -7.15 3.72 8.15
N LYS A 32 -8.23 4.49 7.95
CA LYS A 32 -9.14 4.33 6.81
C LYS A 32 -8.40 4.55 5.48
N MET A 33 -7.65 5.65 5.39
CA MET A 33 -6.93 5.96 4.16
C MET A 33 -5.69 5.07 3.98
N ALA A 34 -5.08 4.60 5.07
CA ALA A 34 -4.00 3.61 5.02
C ALA A 34 -4.49 2.27 4.43
N LYS A 35 -5.66 1.77 4.89
CA LYS A 35 -6.30 0.58 4.29
C LYS A 35 -6.52 0.75 2.80
N SER A 36 -7.12 1.85 2.38
CA SER A 36 -7.43 2.08 0.96
C SER A 36 -6.17 2.07 0.08
N ASP A 37 -5.09 2.72 0.51
CA ASP A 37 -3.84 2.73 -0.27
C ASP A 37 -3.14 1.37 -0.26
N SER A 38 -3.15 0.66 0.88
CA SER A 38 -2.57 -0.69 0.94
C SER A 38 -3.28 -1.67 0.00
N GLN A 39 -4.60 -1.57 -0.18
CA GLN A 39 -5.34 -2.40 -1.14
C GLN A 39 -4.94 -2.08 -2.59
N LYS A 40 -4.73 -0.80 -2.92
CA LYS A 40 -4.26 -0.39 -4.26
C LYS A 40 -2.84 -0.88 -4.53
N ALA A 41 -1.94 -0.77 -3.56
CA ALA A 41 -0.59 -1.30 -3.67
C ALA A 41 -0.61 -2.81 -3.94
N LEU A 42 -1.52 -3.55 -3.29
CA LEU A 42 -1.58 -5.01 -3.41
C LEU A 42 -2.03 -5.42 -4.79
N ALA A 43 -3.10 -4.78 -5.29
CA ALA A 43 -3.57 -5.00 -6.65
C ALA A 43 -2.49 -4.71 -7.70
N CYS A 44 -1.64 -3.71 -7.47
CA CYS A 44 -0.52 -3.40 -8.37
C CYS A 44 0.58 -4.45 -8.32
N PHE A 45 1.04 -4.86 -7.12
CA PHE A 45 2.05 -5.93 -6.99
C PHE A 45 1.57 -7.26 -7.58
N GLU A 46 0.31 -7.64 -7.31
CA GLU A 46 -0.27 -8.88 -7.84
C GLU A 46 -0.38 -8.86 -9.37
N LYS A 47 -0.80 -7.74 -9.96
CA LYS A 47 -0.83 -7.58 -11.43
C LYS A 47 0.56 -7.57 -12.06
N ALA A 48 1.56 -7.05 -11.35
CA ALA A 48 2.95 -7.07 -11.80
C ALA A 48 3.62 -8.46 -11.66
N GLY A 49 2.99 -9.40 -10.95
CA GLY A 49 3.59 -10.69 -10.60
C GLY A 49 4.67 -10.58 -9.52
N ASP A 50 4.77 -9.46 -8.80
CA ASP A 50 5.74 -9.24 -7.73
C ASP A 50 5.24 -9.85 -6.42
N THR A 51 5.60 -11.13 -6.22
CA THR A 51 5.20 -11.90 -5.04
C THR A 51 5.88 -11.43 -3.76
N VAL A 52 7.09 -10.88 -3.85
CA VAL A 52 7.84 -10.35 -2.69
C VAL A 52 7.20 -9.06 -2.20
N GLY A 53 6.90 -8.13 -3.12
CA GLY A 53 6.18 -6.90 -2.82
C GLY A 53 4.79 -7.17 -2.24
N ALA A 54 4.05 -8.12 -2.82
CA ALA A 54 2.73 -8.53 -2.31
C ALA A 54 2.79 -9.13 -0.90
N ALA A 55 3.82 -9.94 -0.60
CA ALA A 55 4.01 -10.52 0.74
C ALA A 55 4.29 -9.44 1.80
N GLY A 56 5.27 -8.56 1.55
CA GLY A 56 5.59 -7.47 2.48
C GLY A 56 4.43 -6.51 2.71
N LEU A 57 3.58 -6.34 1.68
CA LEU A 57 2.37 -5.53 1.83
C LEU A 57 1.27 -6.19 2.65
N LYS A 58 1.14 -7.52 2.61
CA LYS A 58 0.20 -8.26 3.48
C LYS A 58 0.59 -8.13 4.96
N ASP A 59 1.88 -8.05 5.26
CA ASP A 59 2.37 -7.78 6.61
C ASP A 59 1.96 -6.37 7.06
N LEU A 60 2.14 -5.35 6.22
CA LEU A 60 1.66 -3.99 6.49
C LEU A 60 0.14 -3.96 6.72
N MET A 61 -0.64 -4.65 5.89
CA MET A 61 -2.10 -4.72 6.07
C MET A 61 -2.50 -5.38 7.40
N THR A 62 -1.72 -6.36 7.87
CA THR A 62 -1.94 -6.99 9.18
C THR A 62 -1.72 -5.98 10.31
N GLN A 63 -0.68 -5.14 10.21
CA GLN A 63 -0.43 -4.04 11.16
C GLN A 63 -1.55 -2.99 11.13
N ILE A 64 -2.02 -2.60 9.95
CA ILE A 64 -3.13 -1.64 9.81
C ILE A 64 -4.40 -2.21 10.47
N ASN A 65 -4.69 -3.50 10.27
CA ASN A 65 -5.87 -4.15 10.86
C ASN A 65 -5.78 -4.33 12.38
N SER A 66 -4.59 -4.49 12.95
CA SER A 66 -4.44 -4.57 14.40
C SER A 66 -4.66 -3.22 15.08
N GLN A 67 -4.20 -2.12 14.46
CA GLN A 67 -4.44 -0.76 14.95
C GLN A 67 -5.91 -0.32 14.81
N ASP A 68 -6.59 -0.75 13.73
CA ASP A 68 -8.04 -0.49 13.54
C ASP A 68 -8.91 -1.08 14.67
N ARG A 69 -8.52 -2.23 15.22
CA ARG A 69 -9.25 -2.90 16.31
C ARG A 69 -8.96 -2.31 17.69
N SER A 70 -8.02 -1.37 17.78
CA SER A 70 -7.61 -0.73 19.04
C SER A 70 -8.26 0.64 19.28
N LEU A 71 -9.10 1.10 18.33
CA LEU A 71 -9.87 2.34 18.37
C LEU A 71 -11.37 2.03 18.54
#